data_AF-A0A8T5FE75-F1
#
_entry.id   AF-A0A8T5FE75-F1
#
_cell.length_a   1.000
_cell.length_b   1.000
_cell.length_c   1.000
_cell.angle_alpha   90.00
_cell.angle_beta   90.00
_cell.angle_gamma   90.00
#
_symmetry.space_group_name_H-M   'P 1'
#
loop_
_entity.id
_entity.type
_entity.pdbx_description
1 polymer ?
#
loop_
_entity_poly.entity_id
_entity_poly.type
_entity_poly.pdbx_seq_one_letter_code
_entity_poly.pdbx_strand_id
1 'polypeptide(L)'
;MTKWADFVISAVKKGSGLSNISHVQIHEDLEHGLTAPKLIDKHEISSKIQKGISFITIFKKNENEWIAGDMVRTYVKDGDVFIRTDDNKVTSDNLGTLPTVDELEIVLTEIKPEPKPEPKPEPKPELKPESKPEPKPESKPEPKPNIETGDYEYEDNR
;
A
#
# COMPACT_ATOMS: atom_id res chain seq x y z
N MET A 1 -12.86 -2.28 10.02
CA MET A 1 -12.34 -2.54 11.38
C MET A 1 -12.76 -1.35 12.24
N THR A 2 -12.82 -1.47 13.56
CA THR A 2 -13.00 -0.28 14.40
C THR A 2 -11.70 0.51 14.38
N LYS A 3 -11.77 1.81 14.06
CA LYS A 3 -10.62 2.74 14.17
C LYS A 3 -10.10 2.72 15.62
N TRP A 4 -8.81 2.48 15.80
CA TRP A 4 -8.15 2.45 17.09
C TRP A 4 -7.58 3.80 17.49
N ALA A 5 -6.96 4.52 16.54
CA ALA A 5 -6.31 5.82 16.75
C ALA A 5 -6.25 6.59 15.42
N ASP A 6 -5.59 7.74 15.37
CA ASP A 6 -5.30 8.41 14.09
C ASP A 6 -4.17 7.72 13.33
N PHE A 7 -3.17 7.22 14.07
CA PHE A 7 -2.06 6.44 13.54
C PHE A 7 -1.77 5.22 14.41
N VAL A 8 -1.29 4.16 13.78
CA VAL A 8 -0.81 2.95 14.44
C VAL A 8 0.70 2.80 14.25
N ILE A 9 1.39 2.25 15.24
CA ILE A 9 2.83 1.97 15.20
C ILE A 9 3.05 0.45 15.13
N SER A 10 3.65 -0.03 14.04
CA SER A 10 3.88 -1.47 13.83
C SER A 10 5.31 -1.91 14.12
N ALA A 11 6.28 -1.00 14.04
CA ALA A 11 7.71 -1.33 14.16
C ALA A 11 8.52 -0.16 14.70
N VAL A 12 9.72 -0.47 15.18
CA VAL A 12 10.69 0.52 15.66
C VAL A 12 12.02 0.42 14.91
N LYS A 13 12.70 1.54 14.74
CA LYS A 13 14.09 1.58 14.27
C LYS A 13 14.99 1.98 15.43
N LYS A 14 15.84 1.06 15.87
CA LYS A 14 16.82 1.33 16.94
C LYS A 14 17.78 2.44 16.52
N GLY A 15 18.08 3.35 17.43
CA GLY A 15 19.07 4.40 17.29
C GLY A 15 20.40 4.00 17.93
N SER A 16 21.27 4.98 18.17
CA SER A 16 22.52 4.77 18.89
C SER A 16 22.23 4.48 20.37
N GLY A 17 22.38 3.21 20.78
CA GLY A 17 22.13 2.73 22.14
C GLY A 17 21.02 1.68 22.22
N LEU A 18 21.06 0.83 23.25
CA LEU A 18 20.18 -0.34 23.36
C LEU A 18 18.69 0.00 23.54
N SER A 19 18.37 1.15 24.14
CA SER A 19 17.01 1.58 24.49
C SER A 19 16.56 2.85 23.77
N ASN A 20 17.33 3.32 22.79
CA ASN A 20 17.01 4.53 22.04
C ASN A 20 16.31 4.14 20.75
N ILE A 21 15.09 4.62 20.57
CA ILE A 21 14.37 4.53 19.30
C ILE A 21 14.72 5.78 18.50
N SER A 22 15.11 5.62 17.23
CA SER A 22 15.35 6.78 16.36
C SER A 22 14.09 7.15 15.57
N HIS A 23 13.43 6.13 15.02
CA HIS A 23 12.25 6.27 14.19
C HIS A 23 11.27 5.14 14.51
N VAL A 24 10.02 5.32 14.11
CA VAL A 24 9.00 4.27 14.16
C VAL A 24 8.30 4.17 12.82
N GLN A 25 7.86 2.96 12.48
CA GLN A 25 7.02 2.72 11.33
C GLN A 25 5.56 2.94 11.72
N ILE A 26 4.91 3.89 11.06
CA ILE A 26 3.50 4.23 11.27
C ILE A 26 2.65 3.92 10.06
N HIS A 27 1.36 3.73 10.32
CA HIS A 27 0.31 3.71 9.32
C HIS A 27 -0.83 4.61 9.78
N GLU A 28 -1.46 5.33 8.86
CA GLU A 28 -2.70 6.04 9.16
C GLU A 28 -3.82 5.00 9.29
N ASP A 29 -4.61 5.13 10.35
CA ASP A 29 -5.67 4.20 10.69
C ASP A 29 -7.01 4.72 10.16
N LEU A 30 -7.41 4.16 9.03
CA LEU A 30 -8.64 4.46 8.33
C LEU A 30 -9.71 3.45 8.76
N GLU A 31 -10.99 3.82 8.65
CA GLU A 31 -12.11 2.94 9.02
C GLU A 31 -12.08 1.58 8.30
N HIS A 32 -11.50 1.55 7.09
CA HIS A 32 -11.44 0.38 6.22
C HIS A 32 -10.04 -0.25 6.13
N GLY A 33 -9.07 0.19 6.93
CA GLY A 33 -7.73 -0.42 6.96
C GLY A 33 -6.60 0.57 7.22
N LEU A 34 -5.38 0.12 6.97
CA LEU A 34 -4.17 0.88 7.23
C LEU A 34 -3.56 1.39 5.93
N THR A 35 -3.03 2.61 5.93
CA THR A 35 -2.28 3.12 4.77
C THR A 35 -0.93 2.40 4.61
N ALA A 36 -0.23 2.71 3.52
CA ALA A 36 1.16 2.31 3.36
C ALA A 36 2.04 2.76 4.55
N PRO A 37 3.06 1.97 4.93
CA PRO A 37 3.96 2.30 6.03
C PRO A 37 4.75 3.58 5.74
N LYS A 38 4.94 4.40 6.77
CA LYS A 38 5.81 5.58 6.76
C LYS A 38 6.75 5.53 7.96
N LEU A 39 8.00 5.89 7.74
CA LEU A 39 8.99 5.98 8.82
C LEU A 39 9.08 7.43 9.29
N ILE A 40 8.80 7.68 10.57
CA ILE A 40 8.86 9.03 11.17
C ILE A 40 9.73 9.05 12.42
N ASP A 41 10.33 10.20 12.72
CA ASP A 41 11.21 10.38 13.87
C ASP A 41 10.44 10.67 15.18
N LYS A 42 11.15 10.60 16.31
CA LYS A 42 10.55 10.83 17.63
C LYS A 42 10.02 12.24 17.87
N HIS A 43 10.70 13.25 17.34
CA HIS A 43 10.32 14.64 17.51
C HIS A 43 9.03 14.94 16.75
N GLU A 44 8.87 14.35 15.57
CA GLU A 44 7.62 14.44 14.80
C GLU A 44 6.46 13.78 15.54
N ILE A 45 6.65 12.59 16.10
CA ILE A 45 5.62 11.91 16.93
C ILE A 45 5.21 12.80 18.10
N SER A 46 6.20 13.35 18.81
CA SER A 46 5.92 14.23 19.94
C SER A 46 5.16 15.49 19.51
N SER A 47 5.54 16.10 18.38
CA SER A 47 4.81 17.26 17.84
C SER A 47 3.37 16.93 17.47
N LYS A 48 3.13 15.75 16.89
CA LYS A 48 1.78 15.30 16.52
C LYS A 48 0.93 15.00 17.75
N ILE A 49 1.47 14.31 18.76
CA ILE A 49 0.76 14.04 20.02
C ILE A 49 0.41 15.33 20.76
N GLN A 50 1.33 16.30 20.79
CA GLN A 50 1.05 17.63 21.37
C GLN A 50 -0.06 18.39 20.63
N LYS A 51 -0.28 18.09 19.34
CA LYS A 51 -1.39 18.62 18.54
C LYS A 51 -2.70 17.83 18.70
N GLY A 52 -2.73 16.83 19.60
CA GLY A 52 -3.90 16.00 19.87
C GLY A 52 -4.05 14.79 18.93
N ILE A 53 -3.05 14.48 18.11
CA ILE A 53 -3.08 13.30 17.24
C ILE A 53 -2.77 12.06 18.08
N SER A 54 -3.61 11.04 17.95
CA SER A 54 -3.50 9.80 18.73
C SER A 54 -2.66 8.73 18.02
N PHE A 55 -1.86 8.01 18.80
CA PHE A 55 -1.03 6.90 18.35
C PHE A 55 -1.27 5.68 19.23
N ILE A 56 -1.34 4.49 18.63
CA ILE A 56 -1.42 3.21 19.34
C ILE A 56 -0.41 2.22 18.75
N THR A 57 0.17 1.34 19.56
CA THR A 57 1.00 0.23 19.04
C THR A 57 0.13 -0.87 18.45
N ILE A 58 0.63 -1.61 17.46
CA ILE A 58 -0.03 -2.79 16.91
C ILE A 58 0.95 -3.95 16.75
N PHE A 59 0.48 -5.17 16.94
CA PHE A 59 1.27 -6.39 16.87
C PHE A 59 0.73 -7.31 15.78
N LYS A 60 1.61 -7.84 14.93
CA LYS A 60 1.23 -8.78 13.88
C LYS A 60 1.05 -10.18 14.49
N LYS A 61 -0.15 -10.74 14.38
CA LYS A 61 -0.48 -12.08 14.91
C LYS A 61 -0.35 -13.16 13.83
N ASN A 62 -0.80 -12.86 12.62
CA ASN A 62 -0.66 -13.70 11.43
C ASN A 62 -0.57 -12.80 10.17
N GLU A 63 -0.56 -13.36 8.96
CA GLU A 63 -0.44 -12.57 7.73
C GLU A 63 -1.48 -11.45 7.60
N ASN A 64 -2.70 -11.69 8.09
CA ASN A 64 -3.87 -10.86 7.81
C ASN A 64 -4.46 -10.18 9.06
N GLU A 65 -3.94 -10.48 10.25
CA GLU A 65 -4.51 -10.05 11.53
C GLU A 65 -3.48 -9.26 12.34
N TRP A 66 -3.86 -8.03 12.68
CA TRP A 66 -3.17 -7.14 13.60
C TRP A 66 -3.95 -7.03 14.90
N ILE A 67 -3.24 -6.96 16.02
CA ILE A 67 -3.82 -6.76 17.34
C ILE A 67 -3.41 -5.37 17.84
N ALA A 68 -4.37 -4.61 18.36
CA ALA A 68 -4.11 -3.34 19.03
C ALA A 68 -3.35 -3.56 20.35
N GLY A 69 -2.33 -2.75 20.55
CA GLY A 69 -1.55 -2.65 21.77
C GLY A 69 -1.99 -1.47 22.62
N ASP A 70 -1.00 -0.69 23.05
CA ASP A 70 -1.17 0.39 24.02
C ASP A 70 -1.07 1.78 23.38
N MET A 71 -1.75 2.74 24.00
CA MET A 71 -1.67 4.15 23.61
C MET A 71 -0.26 4.69 23.84
N VAL A 72 0.23 5.40 22.84
CA VAL A 72 1.58 5.96 22.84
C VAL A 72 1.54 7.40 23.33
N ARG A 73 2.51 7.75 24.17
CA ARG A 73 2.74 9.12 24.60
C ARG A 73 4.19 9.51 24.52
N THR A 74 4.41 10.81 24.60
CA THR A 74 5.74 11.40 24.68
C THR A 74 5.89 12.29 25.88
N TYR A 75 7.13 12.44 26.32
CA TYR A 75 7.53 13.51 27.22
C TYR A 75 8.94 13.97 26.86
N VAL A 76 9.23 15.22 27.24
CA VAL A 76 10.54 15.81 27.06
C VAL A 76 11.22 15.85 28.42
N LYS A 77 12.47 15.38 28.48
CA LYS A 77 13.30 15.47 29.69
C LYS A 77 14.73 15.79 29.26
N ASP A 78 15.33 16.80 29.90
CA ASP A 78 16.69 17.27 29.61
C ASP A 78 16.92 17.68 28.13
N GLY A 79 15.86 18.06 27.42
CA GLY A 79 15.90 18.43 26.00
C GLY A 79 15.67 17.27 25.04
N ASP A 80 15.64 16.03 25.53
CA ASP A 80 15.41 14.82 24.74
C ASP A 80 13.94 14.37 24.78
N VAL A 81 13.47 13.82 23.64
CA VAL A 81 12.14 13.23 23.49
C VAL A 81 12.19 11.74 23.79
N PHE A 82 11.31 11.31 24.69
CA PHE A 82 11.09 9.92 25.04
C PHE A 82 9.68 9.48 24.64
N ILE A 83 9.57 8.31 24.03
CA ILE A 83 8.30 7.71 23.62
C ILE A 83 8.02 6.49 24.48
N ARG A 84 6.84 6.43 25.09
CA ARG A 84 6.44 5.32 25.97
C ARG A 84 4.98 4.92 25.81
N THR A 85 4.66 3.69 26.20
CA THR A 85 3.28 3.23 26.43
C THR A 85 2.89 3.26 27.91
N ASP A 86 3.88 3.17 28.82
CA ASP A 86 3.69 3.26 30.28
C ASP A 86 3.95 4.66 30.88
N ASP A 87 3.46 4.87 32.11
CA ASP A 87 3.43 6.18 32.81
C ASP A 87 4.79 6.59 33.40
N ASN A 88 5.83 5.80 33.17
CA ASN A 88 7.12 6.00 33.82
C ASN A 88 7.88 7.17 33.18
N LYS A 89 8.35 8.10 34.00
CA LYS A 89 9.13 9.27 33.56
C LYS A 89 10.64 9.02 33.65
N VAL A 90 11.13 8.07 32.85
CA VAL A 90 12.55 7.66 32.82
C VAL A 90 13.25 8.12 31.54
N THR A 91 14.57 8.06 31.44
CA THR A 91 15.30 8.48 30.22
C THR A 91 15.50 7.30 29.26
N SER A 92 14.42 6.61 28.91
CA SER A 92 14.45 5.45 28.00
C SER A 92 13.13 5.30 27.27
N ASP A 93 13.17 4.88 26.02
CA ASP A 93 11.96 4.61 25.24
C ASP A 93 11.34 3.26 25.66
N ASN A 94 10.02 3.13 25.57
CA ASN A 94 9.30 1.87 25.81
C ASN A 94 8.05 1.76 24.92
N LEU A 95 8.16 1.06 23.80
CA LEU A 95 7.02 0.74 22.93
C LEU A 95 6.60 -0.74 23.04
N GLY A 96 6.91 -1.40 24.15
CA GLY A 96 6.68 -2.83 24.32
C GLY A 96 7.60 -3.69 23.45
N THR A 97 7.10 -4.83 22.99
CA THR A 97 7.87 -5.81 22.19
C THR A 97 7.64 -5.60 20.69
N LEU A 98 7.63 -4.34 20.24
CA LEU A 98 7.54 -4.08 18.81
C LEU A 98 8.79 -4.61 18.10
N PRO A 99 8.63 -5.33 16.98
CA PRO A 99 9.74 -5.77 16.15
C PRO A 99 10.48 -4.56 15.57
N THR A 100 11.74 -4.77 15.22
CA THR A 100 12.46 -3.78 14.41
C THR A 100 11.94 -3.76 12.98
N VAL A 101 12.14 -2.64 12.28
CA VAL A 101 11.75 -2.53 10.85
C VAL A 101 12.39 -3.66 10.04
N ASP A 102 13.67 -3.95 10.26
CA ASP A 102 14.40 -5.02 9.58
C ASP A 102 13.81 -6.41 9.91
N GLU A 103 13.45 -6.66 11.17
CA GLU A 103 12.81 -7.91 11.59
C GLU A 103 11.40 -8.08 10.99
N LEU A 104 10.61 -7.00 10.92
CA LEU A 104 9.29 -7.06 10.28
C LEU A 104 9.37 -7.43 8.82
N GLU A 105 10.34 -6.87 8.10
CA GLU A 105 10.52 -7.14 6.68
C GLU A 105 10.87 -8.62 6.45
N ILE A 106 11.73 -9.19 7.28
CA ILE A 106 12.05 -10.63 7.26
C ILE A 106 10.79 -11.46 7.53
N VAL A 107 10.02 -11.12 8.58
CA VAL A 107 8.77 -11.81 8.90
C VAL A 107 7.79 -11.72 7.72
N LEU A 108 7.64 -10.56 7.07
CA LEU A 108 6.81 -10.43 5.87
C LEU A 108 7.28 -11.31 4.70
N THR A 109 8.59 -11.55 4.56
CA THR A 109 9.13 -12.46 3.54
C THR A 109 8.95 -13.93 3.89
N GLU A 110 9.08 -14.33 5.15
CA GLU A 110 8.94 -15.73 5.58
C GLU A 110 7.50 -16.23 5.59
N ILE A 111 6.53 -15.38 5.94
CA ILE A 111 5.13 -15.82 5.98
C ILE A 111 4.49 -15.85 4.59
N LYS A 112 5.09 -15.20 3.57
CA LYS A 112 4.60 -15.34 2.20
C LYS A 112 4.67 -16.83 1.84
N PRO A 113 3.54 -17.48 1.48
CA PRO A 113 3.62 -18.80 0.89
C PRO A 113 4.53 -18.69 -0.34
N GLU A 114 5.47 -19.62 -0.49
CA GLU A 114 6.22 -19.79 -1.74
C GLU A 114 5.25 -19.61 -2.90
N PRO A 115 5.64 -18.89 -3.96
CA PRO A 115 4.77 -18.75 -5.12
C PRO A 115 4.39 -20.16 -5.56
N LYS A 116 3.10 -20.52 -5.40
CA LYS A 116 2.54 -21.70 -6.05
C LYS A 116 2.99 -21.58 -7.51
N PRO A 117 3.63 -22.62 -8.09
CA PRO A 117 4.08 -22.55 -9.46
C PRO A 117 2.91 -22.05 -10.29
N GLU A 118 3.13 -20.96 -11.04
CA GLU A 118 2.13 -20.45 -11.98
C GLU A 118 1.57 -21.65 -12.74
N PRO A 119 0.23 -21.81 -12.82
CA PRO A 119 -0.33 -22.88 -13.63
C PRO A 119 0.26 -22.72 -15.03
N LYS A 120 1.02 -23.74 -15.46
CA LYS A 120 1.52 -23.84 -16.83
C LYS A 120 0.36 -23.46 -17.75
N PRO A 121 0.57 -22.54 -18.72
CA PRO A 121 -0.47 -22.21 -19.66
C PRO A 121 -1.02 -23.50 -20.25
N GLU A 122 -2.32 -23.73 -20.09
CA GLU A 122 -2.99 -24.86 -20.72
C GLU A 122 -2.63 -24.85 -22.21
N PRO A 123 -2.23 -26.00 -22.78
CA PRO A 123 -1.91 -26.05 -24.20
C PRO A 123 -3.13 -25.56 -24.98
N LYS A 124 -2.93 -24.46 -25.73
CA LYS A 124 -3.91 -23.99 -26.70
C LYS A 124 -4.38 -25.19 -27.52
N PRO A 125 -5.69 -25.44 -27.63
CA PRO A 125 -6.17 -26.50 -28.50
C PRO A 125 -5.63 -26.25 -29.91
N GLU A 126 -4.87 -27.22 -30.45
CA GLU A 126 -4.45 -27.23 -31.83
C GLU A 126 -5.71 -27.13 -32.69
N LEU A 127 -5.88 -25.97 -33.32
CA LEU A 127 -6.90 -25.76 -34.33
C LEU A 127 -6.68 -26.81 -35.41
N LYS A 128 -7.60 -27.77 -35.48
CA LYS A 128 -7.67 -28.72 -36.59
C LYS A 128 -7.62 -27.94 -37.90
N PRO A 129 -6.81 -28.36 -38.88
CA PRO A 129 -6.80 -27.73 -40.18
C PRO A 129 -8.18 -27.91 -40.82
N GLU A 130 -8.96 -26.84 -40.88
CA GLU A 130 -10.16 -26.84 -41.71
C GLU A 130 -9.73 -26.92 -43.17
N SER A 131 -10.10 -28.04 -43.75
CA SER A 131 -9.96 -28.39 -45.14
C SER A 131 -10.36 -27.24 -46.06
N LYS A 132 -9.51 -27.01 -47.06
CA LYS A 132 -9.82 -26.37 -48.33
C LYS A 132 -11.14 -26.92 -48.89
N PRO A 133 -12.04 -26.07 -49.39
CA PRO A 133 -12.47 -26.28 -50.76
C PRO A 133 -12.30 -25.06 -51.68
N GLU A 134 -12.03 -25.45 -52.91
CA GLU A 134 -11.77 -24.79 -54.19
C GLU A 134 -12.65 -23.59 -54.64
N PRO A 135 -12.21 -22.88 -55.71
CA PRO A 135 -12.53 -21.49 -55.99
C PRO A 135 -13.86 -21.30 -56.71
N LYS A 136 -14.41 -20.09 -56.62
CA LYS A 136 -15.57 -19.62 -57.39
C LYS A 136 -15.35 -18.19 -57.89
N PRO A 137 -15.99 -17.80 -59.00
CA PRO A 137 -15.31 -17.55 -60.26
C PRO A 137 -14.99 -16.07 -60.51
N GLU A 138 -14.05 -15.83 -61.42
CA GLU A 138 -13.78 -14.52 -62.01
C GLU A 138 -15.06 -13.86 -62.52
N SER A 139 -15.30 -12.63 -62.07
CA SER A 139 -16.17 -11.69 -62.77
C SER A 139 -15.60 -10.28 -62.61
N LYS A 140 -14.94 -9.84 -63.66
CA LYS A 140 -14.70 -8.44 -64.05
C LYS A 140 -15.54 -8.20 -65.32
N PRO A 141 -15.83 -6.95 -65.76
CA PRO A 141 -15.55 -5.64 -65.16
C PRO A 141 -16.78 -4.69 -65.14
N GLU A 142 -16.51 -3.50 -64.59
CA GLU A 142 -17.30 -2.26 -64.42
C GLU A 142 -18.22 -1.82 -65.59
N PRO A 143 -19.19 -0.92 -65.31
CA PRO A 143 -18.94 0.48 -65.66
C PRO A 143 -19.41 1.52 -64.62
N LYS A 144 -18.61 2.58 -64.48
CA LYS A 144 -19.00 3.89 -63.88
C LYS A 144 -19.94 4.64 -64.83
N PRO A 145 -20.82 5.51 -64.30
CA PRO A 145 -20.52 6.93 -64.46
C PRO A 145 -20.79 7.80 -63.22
N ASN A 146 -20.10 8.95 -63.28
CA ASN A 146 -19.97 10.07 -62.37
C ASN A 146 -21.19 11.03 -62.41
N ILE A 147 -21.18 12.04 -61.53
CA ILE A 147 -21.93 13.34 -61.54
C ILE A 147 -23.25 13.27 -60.71
N GLU A 148 -23.62 14.15 -59.77
CA GLU A 148 -23.32 15.56 -59.48
C GLU A 148 -23.76 15.96 -58.04
N THR A 149 -23.15 17.06 -57.55
CA THR A 149 -23.66 18.11 -56.62
C THR A 149 -24.23 17.70 -55.26
N GLY A 150 -23.78 18.25 -54.13
CA GLY A 150 -23.16 19.54 -53.88
C GLY A 150 -23.76 20.05 -52.58
N ASP A 151 -23.05 19.80 -51.47
CA ASP A 151 -23.46 20.13 -50.11
C ASP A 151 -23.54 21.66 -49.89
N TYR A 152 -24.56 22.02 -49.13
CA TYR A 152 -25.03 23.36 -48.80
C TYR A 152 -24.21 23.91 -47.62
N GLU A 153 -23.46 24.99 -47.85
CA GLU A 153 -22.90 25.83 -46.79
C GLU A 153 -24.02 26.69 -46.17
N TYR A 154 -24.10 26.68 -44.84
CA TYR A 154 -24.97 27.55 -44.05
C TYR A 154 -24.13 28.74 -43.57
N GLU A 155 -24.41 29.94 -44.08
CA GLU A 155 -23.81 31.17 -43.57
C GLU A 155 -24.45 31.61 -42.25
N ASP A 156 -23.59 31.86 -41.28
CA ASP A 156 -23.83 32.62 -40.05
C ASP A 156 -23.64 34.11 -40.35
N ASN A 157 -24.62 34.95 -39.97
CA ASN A 157 -24.45 36.35 -39.54
C ASN A 157 -25.80 37.06 -39.33
N ARG A 158 -26.17 37.27 -38.07
CA ARG A 158 -26.93 38.45 -37.63
C ARG A 158 -26.70 38.76 -36.16
#